data_AF-A0A922WSJ4-F1
#
_entry.id   AF-A0A922WSJ4-F1
#
_cell.length_a   1.000
_cell.length_b   1.000
_cell.length_c   1.000
_cell.angle_alpha   90.00
_cell.angle_beta   90.00
_cell.angle_gamma   90.00
#
_symmetry.space_group_name_H-M   'P 1'
#
loop_
_entity.id
_entity.type
_entity.pdbx_description
1 polymer ?
#
loop_
_entity_poly.entity_id
_entity_poly.type
_entity_poly.pdbx_seq_one_letter_code
_entity_poly.pdbx_strand_id
1 'polypeptide(L)'
;MRIWRSRLGSTSWAFHGLGDLLAKATARRSGDELAGVAARSEEERVAARMVLADVRLADFLEEPLIDPELDEVSRLIHDTHDAAAFAPLKSLTVGEFREWLLRYETTHEVLMQVSAGITPEMAAAVSKLMRNQDLVLAASKCRVVTKFRNTIGLPGRLSVRLQPNHPTDDLRGIAASILDGLCYACG
;
A
#
# COMPACT_ATOMS: atom_id res chain seq x y z
N MET A 1 15.38 -8.41 -16.99
CA MET A 1 14.77 -8.48 -15.65
C MET A 1 15.87 -8.73 -14.63
N ARG A 2 16.09 -7.77 -13.72
CA ARG A 2 17.13 -7.83 -12.68
C ARG A 2 16.88 -9.01 -11.74
N ILE A 3 17.94 -9.65 -11.26
CA ILE A 3 17.85 -10.72 -10.25
C ILE A 3 18.35 -10.16 -8.92
N TRP A 4 17.48 -10.21 -7.91
CA TRP A 4 17.83 -9.81 -6.55
C TRP A 4 18.26 -11.01 -5.74
N ARG A 5 19.28 -10.87 -4.89
CA ARG A 5 19.86 -11.98 -4.14
C ARG A 5 20.10 -11.61 -2.69
N SER A 6 19.92 -12.58 -1.80
CA SER A 6 20.37 -12.49 -0.41
C SER A 6 20.90 -13.84 0.05
N ARG A 7 21.70 -13.79 1.13
CA ARG A 7 22.17 -14.98 1.83
C ARG A 7 21.66 -14.93 3.25
N LEU A 8 20.95 -15.98 3.66
CA LEU A 8 20.45 -16.15 5.03
C LEU A 8 21.02 -17.47 5.57
N GLY A 9 22.00 -17.36 6.48
CA GLY A 9 22.78 -18.50 6.96
C GLY A 9 23.57 -19.18 5.82
N SER A 10 23.35 -20.48 5.63
CA SER A 10 23.96 -21.27 4.55
C SER A 10 23.18 -21.23 3.23
N THR A 11 21.96 -20.68 3.22
CA THR A 11 21.08 -20.68 2.05
C THR A 11 21.20 -19.38 1.28
N SER A 12 21.31 -19.47 -0.04
CA SER A 12 21.25 -18.32 -0.96
C SER A 12 19.89 -18.28 -1.64
N TRP A 13 19.27 -17.10 -1.66
CA TRP A 13 17.96 -16.86 -2.24
C TRP A 13 18.10 -15.95 -3.46
N ALA A 14 17.27 -16.20 -4.48
CA ALA A 14 17.19 -15.37 -5.68
C ALA A 14 15.73 -15.06 -5.99
N PHE A 15 15.47 -13.80 -6.33
CA PHE A 15 14.16 -13.27 -6.67
C PHE A 15 14.24 -12.63 -8.05
N HIS A 16 13.34 -13.05 -8.95
CA HIS A 16 13.37 -12.62 -10.34
C HIS A 16 12.50 -11.37 -10.52
N GLY A 17 13.15 -10.21 -10.65
CA GLY A 17 12.50 -8.90 -10.76
C GLY A 17 11.70 -8.48 -9.52
N LEU A 18 11.07 -7.31 -9.61
CA LEU A 18 10.31 -6.72 -8.51
C LEU A 18 9.01 -7.45 -8.22
N GLY A 19 8.33 -8.00 -9.24
CA GLY A 19 7.08 -8.76 -9.05
C GLY A 19 7.25 -9.97 -8.13
N ASP A 20 8.24 -10.83 -8.41
CA ASP A 20 8.55 -12.01 -7.58
C ASP A 20 8.99 -11.62 -6.17
N LEU A 21 9.84 -10.59 -6.07
CA LEU A 21 10.31 -10.07 -4.79
C LEU A 21 9.17 -9.54 -3.91
N LEU A 22 8.29 -8.70 -4.49
CA LEU A 22 7.14 -8.14 -3.79
C LEU A 22 6.12 -9.21 -3.40
N ALA A 23 5.89 -10.20 -4.26
CA ALA A 23 4.98 -11.29 -3.96
C ALA A 23 5.48 -12.10 -2.76
N LYS A 24 6.74 -12.55 -2.80
CA LYS A 24 7.36 -13.36 -1.74
C LYS A 24 7.59 -12.58 -0.43
N ALA A 25 7.73 -11.25 -0.47
CA ALA A 25 7.82 -10.43 0.73
C ALA A 25 6.48 -10.26 1.47
N THR A 26 5.34 -10.52 0.82
CA THR A 26 4.01 -10.39 1.42
C THR A 26 3.84 -11.31 2.63
N ALA A 27 3.12 -10.87 3.66
CA ALA A 27 2.64 -11.79 4.69
C ALA A 27 1.78 -12.90 4.05
N ARG A 28 1.76 -14.09 4.66
CA ARG A 28 1.04 -15.24 4.10
C ARG A 28 -0.44 -14.92 3.84
N ARG A 29 -0.91 -15.16 2.61
CA ARG A 29 -2.28 -14.95 2.14
C ARG A 29 -2.69 -16.10 1.23
N SER A 30 -3.90 -16.63 1.40
CA SER A 30 -4.40 -17.77 0.62
C SER A 30 -4.52 -17.48 -0.87
N GLY A 31 -4.83 -16.25 -1.26
CA GLY A 31 -4.88 -15.84 -2.67
C GLY A 31 -3.51 -15.92 -3.36
N ASP A 32 -2.46 -15.46 -2.69
CA ASP A 32 -1.08 -15.50 -3.23
C ASP A 32 -0.57 -16.95 -3.33
N GLU A 33 -0.98 -17.81 -2.39
CA GLU A 33 -0.69 -19.25 -2.44
C GLU A 33 -1.41 -19.92 -3.62
N LEU A 34 -2.70 -19.63 -3.81
CA LEU A 34 -3.48 -20.15 -4.92
C LEU A 34 -2.93 -19.70 -6.28
N ALA A 35 -2.47 -18.46 -6.37
CA ALA A 35 -1.82 -17.91 -7.56
C ALA A 35 -0.39 -18.43 -7.78
N GLY A 36 0.18 -19.18 -6.82
CA GLY A 36 1.52 -19.75 -6.92
C GLY A 36 2.66 -18.73 -6.78
N VAL A 37 2.40 -17.55 -6.22
CA VAL A 37 3.36 -16.44 -6.10
C VAL A 37 3.86 -16.21 -4.68
N ALA A 38 3.23 -16.84 -3.68
CA ALA A 38 3.65 -16.75 -2.29
C ALA A 38 5.04 -17.36 -2.06
N ALA A 39 5.75 -16.84 -1.05
CA ALA A 39 6.95 -17.51 -0.53
C ALA A 39 6.62 -18.91 -0.01
N ARG A 40 7.50 -19.87 -0.30
CA ARG A 40 7.34 -21.30 0.01
C ARG A 40 7.62 -21.61 1.48
N SER A 41 8.32 -20.72 2.17
CA SER A 41 8.58 -20.81 3.60
C SER A 41 8.71 -19.42 4.24
N GLU A 42 8.70 -19.37 5.57
CA GLU A 42 8.94 -18.12 6.30
C GLU A 42 10.39 -17.63 6.14
N GLU A 43 11.36 -18.54 6.00
CA GLU A 43 12.75 -18.18 5.70
C GLU A 43 12.88 -17.47 4.34
N GLU A 44 12.19 -17.98 3.30
CA GLU A 44 12.16 -17.32 1.98
C GLU A 44 11.48 -15.95 2.06
N ARG A 45 10.40 -15.84 2.85
CA ARG A 45 9.68 -14.56 3.07
C ARG A 45 10.57 -13.53 3.77
N VAL A 46 11.28 -13.94 4.81
CA VAL A 46 12.24 -13.07 5.52
C VAL A 46 13.38 -12.67 4.60
N ALA A 47 13.93 -13.61 3.82
CA ALA A 47 14.96 -13.30 2.84
C ALA A 47 14.48 -12.31 1.78
N ALA A 48 13.23 -12.43 1.31
CA ALA A 48 12.60 -11.49 0.38
C ALA A 48 12.43 -10.10 1.01
N ARG A 49 11.99 -10.02 2.27
CA ARG A 49 11.84 -8.75 2.99
C ARG A 49 13.17 -8.05 3.23
N MET A 50 14.23 -8.80 3.54
CA MET A 50 15.58 -8.25 3.67
C MET A 50 16.05 -7.63 2.35
N VAL A 51 15.89 -8.36 1.24
CA VAL A 51 16.22 -7.83 -0.10
C VAL A 51 15.37 -6.62 -0.44
N LEU A 52 14.06 -6.69 -0.18
CA LEU A 52 13.12 -5.60 -0.47
C LEU A 52 13.49 -4.33 0.32
N ALA A 53 13.97 -4.46 1.55
CA ALA A 53 14.42 -3.33 2.37
C ALA A 53 15.58 -2.56 1.73
N ASP A 54 16.40 -3.22 0.90
CA ASP A 54 17.55 -2.62 0.22
C ASP A 54 17.25 -2.12 -1.21
N VAL A 55 16.03 -2.34 -1.72
CA VAL A 55 15.59 -1.80 -3.02
C VAL A 55 15.45 -0.29 -2.92
N ARG A 56 15.96 0.47 -3.91
CA ARG A 56 15.81 1.92 -3.93
C ARG A 56 14.40 2.29 -4.37
N LEU A 57 13.81 3.36 -3.82
CA LEU A 57 12.52 3.83 -4.30
C LEU A 57 12.54 4.15 -5.80
N ALA A 58 13.64 4.74 -6.29
CA ALA A 58 13.81 5.03 -7.72
C ALA A 58 13.74 3.78 -8.62
N ASP A 59 14.08 2.59 -8.12
CA ASP A 59 14.03 1.36 -8.92
C ASP A 59 12.60 1.02 -9.38
N PHE A 60 11.56 1.46 -8.66
CA PHE A 60 10.15 1.27 -9.07
C PHE A 60 9.74 2.12 -10.27
N LEU A 61 10.45 3.23 -10.53
CA LEU A 61 10.23 4.08 -11.69
C LEU A 61 11.08 3.64 -12.89
N GLU A 62 12.30 3.16 -12.61
CA GLU A 62 13.27 2.71 -13.61
C GLU A 62 12.91 1.32 -14.18
N GLU A 63 12.39 0.42 -13.34
CA GLU A 63 11.94 -0.92 -13.71
C GLU A 63 10.48 -1.13 -13.27
N PRO A 64 9.48 -0.58 -13.99
CA PRO A 64 8.08 -0.70 -13.61
C PRO A 64 7.64 -2.17 -13.59
N LEU A 65 6.74 -2.51 -12.66
CA LEU A 65 6.22 -3.88 -12.50
C LEU A 65 5.48 -4.38 -13.74
N ILE A 66 4.71 -3.48 -14.35
CA ILE A 66 3.97 -3.68 -15.59
C ILE A 66 4.38 -2.53 -16.51
N ASP A 67 4.68 -2.84 -17.76
CA ASP A 67 5.10 -1.84 -18.75
C ASP A 67 3.98 -0.80 -18.99
N PRO A 68 4.22 0.50 -18.74
CA PRO A 68 3.26 1.57 -19.02
C PRO A 68 2.80 1.67 -20.49
N GLU A 69 3.57 1.12 -21.43
CA GLU A 69 3.16 1.03 -22.83
C GLU A 69 2.07 -0.04 -23.05
N LEU A 70 2.01 -1.04 -22.16
CA LEU A 70 1.08 -2.17 -22.23
C LEU A 70 -0.09 -2.05 -21.25
N ASP A 71 -0.04 -1.15 -20.27
CA ASP A 71 -1.07 -0.97 -19.24
C ASP A 71 -1.38 0.50 -18.96
N GLU A 72 -2.65 0.88 -19.13
CA GLU A 72 -3.11 2.26 -18.97
C GLU A 72 -3.07 2.74 -17.51
N VAL A 73 -3.17 1.85 -16.53
CA VAL A 73 -3.11 2.21 -15.10
C VAL A 73 -1.66 2.52 -14.72
N SER A 74 -0.71 1.69 -15.13
CA SER A 74 0.73 1.96 -15.00
C SER A 74 1.11 3.25 -15.72
N ARG A 75 0.58 3.50 -16.92
CA ARG A 75 0.77 4.79 -17.61
C ARG A 75 0.25 5.96 -16.80
N LEU A 76 -0.97 5.89 -16.30
CA LEU A 76 -1.55 6.97 -15.48
C LEU A 76 -0.70 7.24 -14.22
N ILE A 77 -0.25 6.19 -13.53
CA ILE A 77 0.63 6.32 -12.35
C ILE A 77 1.93 7.04 -12.71
N HIS A 78 2.57 6.65 -13.82
CA HIS A 78 3.83 7.27 -14.25
C HIS A 78 3.63 8.70 -14.74
N ASP A 79 2.60 8.98 -15.52
CA ASP A 79 2.29 10.30 -16.08
C ASP A 79 1.90 11.32 -15.00
N THR A 80 1.31 10.85 -13.90
CA THR A 80 0.89 11.71 -12.78
C THR A 80 1.91 11.79 -11.64
N HIS A 81 3.03 11.06 -11.75
CA HIS A 81 4.10 11.10 -10.76
C HIS A 81 4.84 12.44 -10.79
N ASP A 82 4.94 13.12 -9.64
CA ASP A 82 5.66 14.38 -9.49
C ASP A 82 7.11 14.15 -9.06
N ALA A 83 8.04 14.38 -9.99
CA ALA A 83 9.48 14.23 -9.76
C ALA A 83 10.05 15.22 -8.73
N ALA A 84 9.48 16.41 -8.60
CA ALA A 84 9.92 17.40 -7.61
C ALA A 84 9.45 17.00 -6.20
N ALA A 85 8.21 16.52 -6.08
CA ALA A 85 7.70 15.94 -4.84
C ALA A 85 8.47 14.68 -4.41
N PHE A 86 8.94 13.88 -5.38
CA PHE A 86 9.74 12.67 -5.12
C PHE A 86 11.20 12.96 -4.76
N ALA A 87 11.76 14.10 -5.16
CA ALA A 87 13.19 14.39 -5.01
C ALA A 87 13.76 14.17 -3.58
N PRO A 88 13.06 14.52 -2.49
CA PRO A 88 13.53 14.26 -1.12
C PRO A 88 13.60 12.77 -0.77
N LEU A 89 12.82 11.92 -1.43
CA LEU A 89 12.71 10.49 -1.17
C LEU A 89 13.57 9.65 -2.12
N LYS A 90 13.99 10.21 -3.25
CA LYS A 90 14.64 9.49 -4.36
C LYS A 90 15.83 8.62 -3.96
N SER A 91 16.64 9.06 -3.00
CA SER A 91 17.83 8.33 -2.56
C SER A 91 17.54 7.19 -1.58
N LEU A 92 16.33 7.15 -1.02
CA LEU A 92 15.98 6.20 0.03
C LEU A 92 15.78 4.79 -0.53
N THR A 93 16.16 3.80 0.27
CA THR A 93 15.66 2.44 0.10
C THR A 93 14.25 2.28 0.67
N VAL A 94 13.57 1.18 0.37
CA VAL A 94 12.25 0.87 0.97
C VAL A 94 12.35 0.76 2.49
N GLY A 95 13.44 0.20 3.02
CA GLY A 95 13.71 0.13 4.45
C GLY A 95 13.89 1.51 5.08
N GLU A 96 14.69 2.37 4.45
CA GLU A 96 14.87 3.76 4.91
C GLU A 96 13.59 4.57 4.81
N PHE A 97 12.77 4.32 3.78
CA PHE A 97 11.46 4.92 3.62
C PHE A 97 10.48 4.50 4.72
N ARG A 98 10.49 3.23 5.14
CA ARG A 98 9.75 2.77 6.32
C ARG A 98 10.15 3.59 7.55
N GLU A 99 11.45 3.69 7.83
CA GLU A 99 11.93 4.45 8.99
C GLU A 99 11.54 5.92 8.89
N TRP A 100 11.66 6.51 7.70
CA TRP A 100 11.24 7.89 7.43
C TRP A 100 9.75 8.10 7.72
N LEU A 101 8.85 7.20 7.30
CA LEU A 101 7.42 7.29 7.61
C LEU A 101 7.13 7.19 9.12
N LEU A 102 7.95 6.46 9.88
CA LEU A 102 7.75 6.23 11.31
C LEU A 102 8.30 7.35 12.20
N ARG A 103 9.24 8.17 11.71
CA ARG A 103 9.80 9.33 12.43
C ARG A 103 8.74 10.32 12.92
N TYR A 104 8.97 10.93 14.09
CA TYR A 104 8.05 11.92 14.66
C TYR A 104 7.94 13.18 13.79
N GLU A 105 9.03 13.54 13.12
CA GLU A 105 9.17 14.72 12.27
C GLU A 105 8.41 14.59 10.94
N THR A 106 8.09 13.36 10.53
CA THR A 106 7.31 13.11 9.31
C THR A 106 5.84 13.32 9.61
N THR A 107 5.42 14.58 9.64
CA THR A 107 4.04 14.98 9.92
C THR A 107 3.14 14.85 8.69
N HIS A 108 1.84 15.08 8.88
CA HIS A 108 0.87 15.13 7.79
C HIS A 108 1.28 16.15 6.70
N GLU A 109 1.74 17.33 7.11
CA GLU A 109 2.14 18.41 6.23
C GLU A 109 3.33 18.01 5.36
N VAL A 110 4.30 17.30 5.94
CA VAL A 110 5.45 16.75 5.22
C VAL A 110 5.00 15.66 4.24
N LEU A 111 4.11 14.76 4.65
CA LEU A 111 3.58 13.71 3.78
C LEU A 111 2.83 14.28 2.56
N MET A 112 2.06 15.35 2.75
CA MET A 112 1.35 16.04 1.67
C MET A 112 2.29 16.64 0.62
N GLN A 113 3.50 17.07 1.01
CA GLN A 113 4.48 17.63 0.09
C GLN A 113 5.10 16.58 -0.84
N VAL A 114 5.19 15.33 -0.39
CA VAL A 114 5.83 14.24 -1.14
C VAL A 114 4.85 13.25 -1.75
N SER A 115 3.54 13.34 -1.42
CA SER A 115 2.55 12.30 -1.77
C SER A 115 2.43 12.05 -3.27
N ALA A 116 2.55 13.09 -4.10
CA ALA A 116 2.49 12.96 -5.56
C ALA A 116 3.75 12.28 -6.15
N GLY A 117 4.82 12.13 -5.37
CA GLY A 117 6.03 11.40 -5.74
C GLY A 117 6.05 9.94 -5.26
N ILE A 118 5.02 9.46 -4.57
CA ILE A 118 4.97 8.09 -4.05
C ILE A 118 4.04 7.27 -4.94
N THR A 119 4.59 6.28 -5.66
CA THR A 119 3.77 5.37 -6.48
C THR A 119 3.10 4.28 -5.63
N PRO A 120 2.02 3.65 -6.13
CA PRO A 120 1.39 2.52 -5.46
C PRO A 120 2.35 1.37 -5.15
N GLU A 121 3.33 1.10 -6.01
CA GLU A 121 4.34 0.06 -5.83
C GLU A 121 5.28 0.39 -4.67
N MET A 122 5.69 1.65 -4.52
CA MET A 122 6.49 2.09 -3.37
C MET A 122 5.71 1.95 -2.05
N ALA A 123 4.43 2.36 -2.05
CA ALA A 123 3.54 2.20 -0.90
C ALA A 123 3.29 0.73 -0.56
N ALA A 124 3.10 -0.13 -1.57
CA ALA A 124 2.96 -1.56 -1.39
C ALA A 124 4.26 -2.19 -0.84
N ALA A 125 5.42 -1.80 -1.38
CA ALA A 125 6.73 -2.28 -0.94
C ALA A 125 6.96 -2.00 0.55
N VAL A 126 6.77 -0.75 0.98
CA VAL A 126 7.00 -0.36 2.37
C VAL A 126 6.01 -1.04 3.32
N SER A 127 4.74 -1.21 2.92
CA SER A 127 3.73 -1.89 3.72
C SER A 127 4.10 -3.34 4.04
N LYS A 128 4.83 -4.03 3.14
CA LYS A 128 5.26 -5.43 3.31
C LYS A 128 6.36 -5.58 4.37
N LEU A 129 7.06 -4.49 4.71
CA LEU A 129 8.10 -4.44 5.74
C LEU A 129 7.55 -3.99 7.10
N MET A 130 6.31 -3.51 7.16
CA MET A 130 5.71 -2.95 8.37
C MET A 130 4.99 -4.02 9.20
N ARG A 131 5.10 -3.89 10.52
CA ARG A 131 4.23 -4.62 11.46
C ARG A 131 2.87 -3.92 11.56
N ASN A 132 1.88 -4.57 12.17
CA ASN A 132 0.55 -3.97 12.34
C ASN A 132 0.60 -2.61 13.06
N GLN A 133 1.45 -2.46 14.08
CA GLN A 133 1.61 -1.20 14.80
C GLN A 133 2.22 -0.11 13.91
N ASP A 134 3.23 -0.46 13.10
CA ASP A 134 3.84 0.47 12.14
C ASP A 134 2.80 0.95 11.12
N LEU A 135 1.98 0.03 10.59
CA LEU A 135 0.90 0.37 9.65
C LEU A 135 -0.11 1.33 10.29
N VAL A 136 -0.54 1.06 11.52
CA VAL A 136 -1.47 1.94 12.26
C VAL A 136 -0.84 3.32 12.50
N LEU A 137 0.43 3.37 12.93
CA LEU A 137 1.13 4.62 13.20
C LEU A 137 1.34 5.45 11.93
N ALA A 138 1.84 4.84 10.85
CA ALA A 138 2.03 5.52 9.57
C ALA A 138 0.68 6.04 9.02
N ALA A 139 -0.36 5.20 9.02
CA ALA A 139 -1.69 5.59 8.57
C ALA A 139 -2.30 6.72 9.42
N SER A 140 -2.03 6.77 10.73
CA SER A 140 -2.53 7.83 11.61
C SER A 140 -2.01 9.24 11.26
N LYS A 141 -0.88 9.32 10.57
CA LYS A 141 -0.28 10.56 10.08
C LYS A 141 -0.88 10.99 8.73
N CYS A 142 -1.40 10.05 7.94
CA CYS A 142 -2.04 10.31 6.66
C CYS A 142 -3.47 10.80 6.87
N ARG A 143 -3.73 12.11 6.64
CA ARG A 143 -5.07 12.68 6.72
C ARG A 143 -5.59 12.99 5.32
N VAL A 144 -6.65 12.30 4.92
CA VAL A 144 -7.29 12.50 3.61
C VAL A 144 -8.70 13.01 3.86
N VAL A 145 -8.91 14.31 3.61
CA VAL A 145 -10.20 14.97 3.78
C VAL A 145 -10.83 15.20 2.41
N THR A 146 -12.02 14.65 2.21
CA THR A 146 -12.78 14.82 0.96
C THR A 146 -14.14 15.44 1.26
N LYS A 147 -14.71 16.13 0.26
CA LYS A 147 -15.98 16.82 0.40
C LYS A 147 -16.87 16.57 -0.81
N PHE A 148 -18.13 16.22 -0.53
CA PHE A 148 -19.22 16.28 -1.49
C PHE A 148 -20.38 17.05 -0.85
N ARG A 149 -21.48 16.37 -0.46
CA ARG A 149 -22.53 16.95 0.40
C ARG A 149 -22.05 17.13 1.84
N ASN A 150 -21.31 16.15 2.34
CA ASN A 150 -20.67 16.17 3.65
C ASN A 150 -19.13 16.15 3.50
N THR A 151 -18.42 16.38 4.61
CA THR A 151 -16.95 16.30 4.67
C THR A 151 -16.55 15.07 5.49
N ILE A 152 -15.75 14.18 4.90
CA ILE A 152 -15.27 12.92 5.51
C ILE A 152 -13.76 13.01 5.71
N GLY A 153 -13.24 12.36 6.75
CA GLY A 153 -11.79 12.25 7.03
C GLY A 153 -11.23 13.25 8.05
N LEU A 154 -12.08 14.08 8.67
CA LEU A 154 -11.66 15.01 9.72
C LEU A 154 -11.29 14.27 11.02
N PRO A 155 -10.28 14.75 11.78
CA PRO A 155 -9.90 14.17 13.06
C PRO A 155 -11.06 14.09 14.06
N GLY A 156 -11.09 13.00 14.84
CA GLY A 156 -12.13 12.76 15.84
C GLY A 156 -13.50 12.39 15.28
N ARG A 157 -13.59 12.06 13.98
CA ARG A 157 -14.84 11.63 13.33
C ARG A 157 -14.67 10.25 12.70
N LEU A 158 -15.71 9.44 12.84
CA LEU A 158 -15.85 8.16 12.14
C LEU A 158 -17.17 8.19 11.36
N SER A 159 -17.09 7.96 10.05
CA SER A 159 -18.26 7.89 9.17
C SER A 159 -18.57 6.44 8.85
N VAL A 160 -19.86 6.10 8.74
CA VAL A 160 -20.32 4.73 8.48
C VAL A 160 -21.22 4.73 7.27
N ARG A 161 -20.96 3.84 6.32
CA ARG A 161 -21.83 3.64 5.15
C ARG A 161 -23.06 2.84 5.56
N LEU A 162 -24.25 3.38 5.31
CA LEU A 162 -25.49 2.62 5.36
C LEU A 162 -25.73 1.92 4.03
N GLN A 163 -25.65 0.58 4.01
CA GLN A 163 -25.77 -0.23 2.79
C GLN A 163 -26.82 -1.34 2.97
N PRO A 164 -28.12 -1.02 2.79
CA PRO A 164 -29.18 -2.02 2.81
C PRO A 164 -29.09 -2.92 1.57
N ASN A 165 -28.79 -4.21 1.77
CA ASN A 165 -28.55 -5.20 0.70
C ASN A 165 -29.57 -6.35 0.77
N HIS A 166 -30.86 -6.01 0.71
CA HIS A 166 -31.92 -7.00 0.77
C HIS A 166 -31.77 -8.06 -0.35
N PRO A 167 -31.90 -9.38 -0.10
CA PRO A 167 -31.56 -10.43 -1.09
C PRO A 167 -32.31 -10.36 -2.42
N THR A 168 -33.52 -9.80 -2.41
CA THR A 168 -34.39 -9.64 -3.58
C THR A 168 -34.69 -8.18 -3.91
N ASP A 169 -33.94 -7.24 -3.30
CA ASP A 169 -34.19 -5.79 -3.43
C ASP A 169 -35.64 -5.37 -3.10
N ASP A 170 -36.27 -6.04 -2.12
CA ASP A 170 -37.61 -5.65 -1.66
C ASP A 170 -37.56 -4.26 -1.00
N LEU A 171 -38.39 -3.34 -1.52
CA LEU A 171 -38.38 -1.95 -1.10
C LEU A 171 -38.72 -1.76 0.38
N ARG A 172 -39.58 -2.61 0.96
CA ARG A 172 -39.95 -2.51 2.38
C ARG A 172 -38.80 -2.99 3.26
N GLY A 173 -38.15 -4.08 2.88
CA GLY A 173 -36.95 -4.58 3.56
C GLY A 173 -35.80 -3.56 3.52
N ILE A 174 -35.56 -2.93 2.37
CA ILE A 174 -34.59 -1.85 2.23
C ILE A 174 -34.96 -0.67 3.12
N ALA A 175 -36.22 -0.20 3.07
CA ALA A 175 -36.68 0.94 3.87
C ALA A 175 -36.55 0.67 5.38
N ALA A 176 -36.87 -0.55 5.84
CA ALA A 176 -36.70 -0.93 7.23
C ALA A 176 -35.23 -0.87 7.67
N SER A 177 -34.29 -1.38 6.85
CA SER A 177 -32.86 -1.32 7.14
C SER A 177 -32.31 0.12 7.10
N ILE A 178 -32.85 0.98 6.23
CA ILE A 178 -32.49 2.40 6.21
C ILE A 178 -32.91 3.07 7.52
N LEU A 179 -34.17 2.87 7.94
CA LEU A 179 -34.69 3.47 9.17
C LEU A 179 -33.89 3.02 10.39
N ASP A 180 -33.60 1.72 10.51
CA ASP A 180 -32.80 1.17 11.60
C ASP A 180 -31.37 1.77 11.62
N GLY A 181 -30.70 1.80 10.47
CA GLY A 181 -29.35 2.36 10.37
C GLY A 181 -29.28 3.85 10.73
N LEU A 182 -30.27 4.64 10.31
CA LEU A 182 -30.33 6.07 10.66
C LEU A 182 -30.55 6.29 12.17
N CYS A 183 -31.28 5.40 12.86
CA CYS A 183 -31.42 5.46 14.31
C CYS A 183 -30.07 5.29 15.05
N TYR A 184 -29.09 4.62 14.43
CA TYR A 184 -27.71 4.52 14.92
C TYR A 184 -26.76 5.58 14.33
N ALA A 185 -27.29 6.58 13.62
CA ALA A 185 -26.53 7.61 12.93
C ALA A 185 -25.55 7.08 11.85
N CYS A 186 -25.88 5.95 11.22
CA CYS A 186 -25.20 5.47 10.03
C CYS A 186 -25.77 6.19 8.79
N GLY A 187 -24.91 6.66 7.87
CA GLY A 187 -25.34 7.40 6.67
C GLY A 187 -24.30 8.33 6.09
#